data_AF-A0A7V2H779-F1
#
_entry.id   AF-A0A7V2H779-F1
#
_cell.length_a   1.000
_cell.length_b   1.000
_cell.length_c   1.000
_cell.angle_alpha   90.00
_cell.angle_beta   90.00
_cell.angle_gamma   90.00
#
_symmetry.space_group_name_H-M   'P 1'
#
loop_
_entity.id
_entity.type
_entity.pdbx_description
1 polymer ?
#
loop_
_entity_poly.entity_id
_entity_poly.type
_entity_poly.pdbx_seq_one_letter_code
_entity_poly.pdbx_strand_id
1 'polypeptide(L)'
;MPRARRQRMLLDLLESRRLFTVVPVTGTAGPDEISISVTGGMVNINVNGAGSALPDASVTGIEIQSLGGDDKITILSNTDNPVTIIAGDGNDTITAAIADPNLSSPVFDVRGGAGEDRVSLTDPNNNFTDRWTVTAGLITRTFFAGLLYVDTEYVTVTAGPVLNRIDILSTTPGIVTRINGGGGDDDFRVLGTSSTPVLIDGQAGLDDVFVNDIDTGVSLARLVGDQDLDVVNVQGGELSMDDQQFHVAVMNSMEVNLTALFDVGVCAAIVDWTGFNPLPNIRADIGNAYLGGTWNGRGVTSSVARTQMNAGVGYAESTQLFTNFPAVYAGVNIDDTAVIIRFALSGDSNLDGTVNIGDFARLAANFNQSPRDWFGGDYNYNDTTNIGDFSLLAGNFNQALPGRAAPVAPANAARDGEPAKLDRIAATVL
;
A
#
# COMPACT_ATOMS: atom_id res chain seq x y z
N MET A 1 -81.29 37.90 -30.65
CA MET A 1 -81.16 38.10 -29.18
C MET A 1 -80.55 36.84 -28.56
N PRO A 2 -79.64 36.97 -27.58
CA PRO A 2 -78.48 36.08 -27.40
C PRO A 2 -78.76 34.92 -26.43
N ARG A 3 -78.14 33.75 -26.65
CA ARG A 3 -78.00 32.72 -25.59
C ARG A 3 -76.62 32.05 -25.63
N ALA A 4 -75.90 32.29 -24.53
CA ALA A 4 -74.90 31.47 -23.84
C ALA A 4 -73.70 30.91 -24.62
N ARG A 5 -72.57 31.64 -24.53
CA ARG A 5 -71.21 31.06 -24.66
C ARG A 5 -71.03 30.01 -23.56
N ARG A 6 -70.88 28.73 -23.91
CA ARG A 6 -70.35 27.72 -22.98
C ARG A 6 -68.86 28.00 -22.79
N GLN A 7 -68.52 28.50 -21.61
CA GLN A 7 -67.13 28.56 -21.15
C GLN A 7 -66.70 27.11 -20.88
N ARG A 8 -65.89 26.52 -21.76
CA ARG A 8 -65.13 25.32 -21.42
C ARG A 8 -64.18 25.73 -20.30
N MET A 9 -64.45 25.30 -19.07
CA MET A 9 -63.42 25.21 -18.05
C MET A 9 -62.39 24.21 -18.60
N LEU A 10 -61.29 24.73 -19.13
CA LEU A 10 -60.02 24.02 -19.06
C LEU A 10 -59.73 23.92 -17.57
N LEU A 11 -60.06 22.78 -16.96
CA LEU A 11 -59.31 22.34 -15.80
C LEU A 11 -57.91 22.08 -16.35
N ASP A 12 -57.01 23.04 -16.18
CA ASP A 12 -55.61 22.68 -16.04
C ASP A 12 -55.57 21.66 -14.91
N LEU A 13 -55.33 20.40 -15.26
CA LEU A 13 -54.93 19.40 -14.28
C LEU A 13 -53.70 19.99 -13.61
N LEU A 14 -53.82 20.38 -12.34
CA LEU A 14 -52.66 20.62 -11.49
C LEU A 14 -51.75 19.41 -11.67
N GLU A 15 -50.59 19.59 -12.31
CA GLU A 15 -49.52 18.61 -12.16
C GLU A 15 -49.31 18.46 -10.65
N SER A 16 -49.36 17.23 -10.14
CA SER A 16 -49.07 16.94 -8.75
C SER A 16 -47.76 17.64 -8.40
N ARG A 17 -47.78 18.57 -7.44
CA ARG A 17 -46.56 19.20 -6.92
C ARG A 17 -45.60 18.07 -6.58
N ARG A 18 -44.58 17.83 -7.41
CA ARG A 18 -43.51 16.89 -7.10
C ARG A 18 -42.76 17.51 -5.94
N LEU A 19 -43.00 16.98 -4.74
CA LEU A 19 -42.27 17.37 -3.54
C LEU A 19 -40.86 16.81 -3.69
N PHE A 20 -39.94 17.66 -4.13
CA PHE A 20 -38.51 17.42 -4.04
C PHE A 20 -38.14 17.45 -2.56
N THR A 21 -37.54 16.37 -2.05
CA THR A 21 -37.25 16.23 -0.63
C THR A 21 -35.86 15.67 -0.39
N VAL A 22 -35.20 16.18 0.65
CA VAL A 22 -34.12 15.45 1.32
C VAL A 22 -34.79 14.34 2.13
N VAL A 23 -34.30 13.11 2.00
CA VAL A 23 -34.86 11.95 2.69
C VAL A 23 -34.10 11.75 4.00
N PRO A 24 -34.75 11.91 5.17
CA PRO A 24 -34.13 11.61 6.44
C PRO A 24 -34.11 10.10 6.70
N VAL A 25 -32.98 9.60 7.16
CA VAL A 25 -32.76 8.24 7.64
C VAL A 25 -32.20 8.36 9.05
N THR A 26 -32.95 7.89 10.05
CA THR A 26 -32.58 8.04 11.46
C THR A 26 -32.38 6.68 12.09
N GLY A 27 -31.23 6.51 12.75
CA GLY A 27 -30.89 5.36 13.58
C GLY A 27 -31.52 5.43 14.97
N THR A 28 -30.93 4.68 15.90
CA THR A 28 -31.28 4.59 17.31
C THR A 28 -30.09 5.03 18.17
N ALA A 29 -30.21 4.98 19.49
CA ALA A 29 -29.10 5.31 20.38
C ALA A 29 -28.16 4.11 20.65
N GLY A 30 -28.31 3.03 19.89
CA GLY A 30 -27.43 1.87 19.95
C GLY A 30 -27.09 1.40 18.53
N PRO A 31 -26.24 0.37 18.39
CA PRO A 31 -25.69 -0.04 17.10
C PRO A 31 -26.75 -0.29 16.04
N ASP A 32 -26.62 0.38 14.90
CA ASP A 32 -27.49 0.25 13.75
C ASP A 32 -26.76 -0.33 12.52
N GLU A 33 -27.48 -1.14 11.74
CA GLU A 33 -27.08 -1.49 10.38
C GLU A 33 -27.98 -0.73 9.39
N ILE A 34 -27.40 0.26 8.72
CA ILE A 34 -28.07 1.14 7.76
C ILE A 34 -27.53 0.86 6.36
N SER A 35 -28.42 0.62 5.41
CA SER A 35 -28.03 0.44 4.02
C SER A 35 -28.92 1.19 3.03
N ILE A 36 -28.29 1.85 2.06
CA ILE A 36 -28.95 2.58 0.98
C ILE A 36 -28.61 1.93 -0.36
N SER A 37 -29.62 1.73 -1.23
CA SER A 37 -29.39 1.35 -2.62
C SER A 37 -30.37 2.04 -3.57
N VAL A 38 -29.84 2.73 -4.57
CA VAL A 38 -30.65 3.26 -5.67
C VAL A 38 -30.68 2.23 -6.80
N THR A 39 -31.84 1.66 -7.08
CA THR A 39 -32.01 0.62 -8.11
C THR A 39 -33.43 0.66 -8.66
N GLY A 40 -33.59 0.48 -9.98
CA GLY A 40 -34.91 0.46 -10.62
C GLY A 40 -35.67 1.80 -10.51
N GLY A 41 -34.96 2.92 -10.35
CA GLY A 41 -35.55 4.25 -10.15
C GLY A 41 -36.12 4.48 -8.75
N MET A 42 -35.74 3.65 -7.77
CA MET A 42 -36.15 3.75 -6.38
C MET A 42 -34.92 3.90 -5.48
N VAL A 43 -34.99 4.77 -4.48
CA VAL A 43 -34.08 4.80 -3.34
C VAL A 43 -34.61 3.83 -2.30
N ASN A 44 -33.91 2.72 -2.08
CA ASN A 44 -34.21 1.72 -1.07
C ASN A 44 -33.39 2.01 0.17
N ILE A 45 -34.05 2.02 1.33
CA ILE A 45 -33.46 2.35 2.63
C ILE A 45 -33.78 1.20 3.56
N ASN A 46 -32.78 0.66 4.22
CA ASN A 46 -32.95 -0.36 5.25
C ASN A 46 -32.26 0.11 6.52
N VAL A 47 -32.98 0.06 7.64
CA VAL A 47 -32.45 0.33 8.99
C VAL A 47 -32.81 -0.89 9.84
N ASN A 48 -31.81 -1.65 10.29
CA ASN A 48 -31.99 -2.83 11.15
C ASN A 48 -32.99 -3.87 10.59
N GLY A 49 -33.00 -4.06 9.26
CA GLY A 49 -33.91 -4.98 8.57
C GLY A 49 -35.29 -4.39 8.23
N ALA A 50 -35.59 -3.18 8.68
CA ALA A 50 -36.81 -2.46 8.30
C ALA A 50 -36.58 -1.66 7.01
N GLY A 51 -37.16 -2.16 5.90
CA GLY A 51 -37.04 -1.56 4.58
C GLY A 51 -38.11 -0.50 4.27
N SER A 52 -37.71 0.56 3.56
CA SER A 52 -38.59 1.53 2.91
C SER A 52 -38.04 1.90 1.52
N ALA A 53 -38.90 2.41 0.64
CA ALA A 53 -38.48 2.82 -0.70
C ALA A 53 -39.25 4.05 -1.19
N LEU A 54 -38.54 4.95 -1.87
CA LEU A 54 -39.11 6.16 -2.46
C LEU A 54 -38.68 6.28 -3.93
N PRO A 55 -39.50 6.89 -4.81
CA PRO A 55 -39.07 7.16 -6.18
C PRO A 55 -37.86 8.09 -6.19
N ASP A 56 -36.78 7.69 -6.87
CA ASP A 56 -35.53 8.46 -6.99
C ASP A 56 -35.78 9.86 -7.57
N ALA A 57 -36.68 9.95 -8.56
CA ALA A 57 -37.09 11.22 -9.15
C ALA A 57 -37.79 12.22 -8.20
N SER A 58 -38.07 11.84 -6.95
CA SER A 58 -38.60 12.72 -5.90
C SER A 58 -37.56 13.10 -4.82
N VAL A 59 -36.39 12.46 -4.85
CA VAL A 59 -35.31 12.67 -3.89
C VAL A 59 -34.35 13.74 -4.44
N THR A 60 -33.88 14.61 -3.56
CA THR A 60 -32.83 15.61 -3.87
C THR A 60 -31.60 15.47 -3.00
N GLY A 61 -31.60 14.50 -2.09
CA GLY A 61 -30.52 14.21 -1.16
C GLY A 61 -30.99 13.21 -0.11
N ILE A 62 -30.02 12.57 0.53
CA ILE A 62 -30.24 11.61 1.61
C ILE A 62 -29.45 12.11 2.82
N GLU A 63 -30.10 12.19 3.97
CA GLU A 63 -29.46 12.59 5.22
C GLU A 63 -29.59 11.44 6.22
N ILE A 64 -28.45 10.86 6.60
CA ILE A 64 -28.36 9.78 7.57
C ILE A 64 -27.88 10.37 8.89
N GLN A 65 -28.64 10.14 9.95
CA GLN A 65 -28.28 10.45 11.34
C GLN A 65 -28.37 9.15 12.15
N SER A 66 -27.25 8.46 12.38
CA SER A 66 -27.28 7.19 13.11
C SER A 66 -27.33 7.37 14.64
N LEU A 67 -26.88 8.53 15.13
CA LEU A 67 -26.99 9.03 16.51
C LEU A 67 -25.90 8.48 17.43
N GLY A 68 -26.00 7.24 17.89
CA GLY A 68 -24.88 6.68 18.64
C GLY A 68 -24.98 5.19 18.87
N GLY A 69 -23.88 4.61 19.36
CA GLY A 69 -23.60 3.18 19.19
C GLY A 69 -22.59 2.99 18.07
N ASP A 70 -22.03 1.79 17.95
CA ASP A 70 -21.07 1.47 16.89
C ASP A 70 -21.86 1.09 15.62
N ASP A 71 -22.05 2.06 14.71
CA ASP A 71 -22.94 1.93 13.57
C ASP A 71 -22.23 1.42 12.32
N LYS A 72 -22.97 0.70 11.48
CA LYS A 72 -22.51 0.24 10.17
C LYS A 72 -23.40 0.82 9.08
N ILE A 73 -22.85 1.77 8.31
CA ILE A 73 -23.56 2.51 7.27
C ILE A 73 -22.97 2.14 5.91
N THR A 74 -23.81 1.58 5.04
CA THR A 74 -23.41 1.14 3.70
C THR A 74 -24.23 1.82 2.61
N ILE A 75 -23.57 2.56 1.72
CA ILE A 75 -24.18 3.02 0.48
C ILE A 75 -23.79 2.04 -0.62
N LEU A 76 -24.72 1.14 -0.96
CA LEU A 76 -24.46 0.10 -1.97
C LEU A 76 -24.47 0.69 -3.38
N SER A 77 -25.47 1.50 -3.69
CA SER A 77 -25.60 2.17 -4.97
C SER A 77 -26.30 3.52 -4.85
N ASN A 78 -25.95 4.47 -5.70
CA ASN A 78 -26.52 5.80 -5.76
C ASN A 78 -26.40 6.40 -7.17
N THR A 79 -27.41 7.13 -7.60
CA THR A 79 -27.42 7.79 -8.92
C THR A 79 -26.66 9.11 -8.84
N ASP A 80 -27.34 10.17 -8.36
CA ASP A 80 -26.82 11.54 -8.25
C ASP A 80 -27.21 12.22 -6.91
N ASN A 81 -27.89 11.52 -6.00
CA ASN A 81 -28.37 12.13 -4.77
C ASN A 81 -27.20 12.44 -3.82
N PRO A 82 -26.96 13.69 -3.42
CA PRO A 82 -25.99 13.97 -2.36
C PRO A 82 -26.35 13.21 -1.09
N VAL A 83 -25.35 12.64 -0.43
CA VAL A 83 -25.54 11.88 0.81
C VAL A 83 -24.75 12.57 1.92
N THR A 84 -25.46 12.99 2.96
CA THR A 84 -24.84 13.46 4.21
C THR A 84 -24.99 12.38 5.26
N ILE A 85 -23.90 12.05 5.94
CA ILE A 85 -23.84 11.04 7.01
C ILE A 85 -23.30 11.71 8.26
N ILE A 86 -24.09 11.66 9.33
CA ILE A 86 -23.72 12.09 10.68
C ILE A 86 -23.79 10.83 11.53
N ALA A 87 -22.63 10.26 11.86
CA ALA A 87 -22.56 8.97 12.53
C ALA A 87 -22.82 9.13 14.05
N GLY A 88 -22.10 10.05 14.70
CA GLY A 88 -22.43 10.54 16.04
C GLY A 88 -21.48 10.03 17.10
N ASP A 89 -21.99 9.44 18.19
CA ASP A 89 -21.16 8.89 19.27
C ASP A 89 -20.96 7.38 19.06
N GLY A 90 -19.73 6.88 18.96
CA GLY A 90 -19.46 5.44 18.76
C GLY A 90 -18.29 5.22 17.81
N ASN A 91 -17.89 3.97 17.63
CA ASN A 91 -16.90 3.63 16.61
C ASN A 91 -17.62 3.23 15.32
N ASP A 92 -17.79 4.17 14.41
CA ASP A 92 -18.65 3.97 13.24
C ASP A 92 -17.88 3.49 12.02
N THR A 93 -18.54 2.66 11.21
CA THR A 93 -18.01 2.18 9.93
C THR A 93 -18.92 2.60 8.79
N ILE A 94 -18.39 3.45 7.92
CA ILE A 94 -19.07 3.98 6.73
C ILE A 94 -18.40 3.41 5.48
N THR A 95 -19.17 2.78 4.60
CA THR A 95 -18.67 2.31 3.30
C THR A 95 -19.54 2.85 2.17
N ALA A 96 -18.92 3.47 1.18
CA ALA A 96 -19.59 4.00 0.00
C ALA A 96 -19.21 3.23 -1.28
N ALA A 97 -20.24 3.00 -2.11
CA ALA A 97 -20.22 2.51 -3.50
C ALA A 97 -19.76 1.07 -3.75
N ILE A 98 -20.32 0.11 -3.02
CA ILE A 98 -19.92 -1.30 -3.13
C ILE A 98 -20.51 -1.99 -4.40
N ALA A 99 -21.66 -1.57 -4.89
CA ALA A 99 -22.41 -2.24 -5.95
C ALA A 99 -22.80 -1.34 -7.14
N ASP A 100 -22.43 -0.06 -7.11
CA ASP A 100 -22.51 0.76 -8.32
C ASP A 100 -21.47 0.29 -9.35
N PRO A 101 -21.78 0.40 -10.65
CA PRO A 101 -20.78 0.16 -11.67
C PRO A 101 -19.64 1.19 -11.60
N ASN A 102 -19.89 2.39 -11.07
CA ASN A 102 -18.89 3.44 -10.85
C ASN A 102 -19.34 4.35 -9.71
N LEU A 103 -18.40 4.88 -8.91
CA LEU A 103 -18.61 6.12 -8.15
C LEU A 103 -19.01 7.26 -9.10
N SER A 104 -20.30 7.48 -9.30
CA SER A 104 -20.84 8.56 -10.16
C SER A 104 -21.08 9.85 -9.39
N SER A 105 -21.99 10.72 -9.85
CA SER A 105 -22.05 12.15 -9.52
C SER A 105 -22.30 12.60 -8.06
N PRO A 106 -22.75 11.79 -7.06
CA PRO A 106 -23.05 12.36 -5.75
C PRO A 106 -21.82 12.87 -4.99
N VAL A 107 -22.07 13.87 -4.14
CA VAL A 107 -21.16 14.23 -3.04
C VAL A 107 -21.53 13.39 -1.83
N PHE A 108 -20.53 12.77 -1.21
CA PHE A 108 -20.64 12.21 0.13
C PHE A 108 -20.06 13.22 1.13
N ASP A 109 -20.84 13.64 2.13
CA ASP A 109 -20.37 14.44 3.28
C ASP A 109 -20.47 13.56 4.53
N VAL A 110 -19.33 13.08 5.02
CA VAL A 110 -19.25 12.17 6.16
C VAL A 110 -18.67 12.89 7.37
N ARG A 111 -19.36 12.76 8.50
CA ARG A 111 -18.95 13.23 9.82
C ARG A 111 -18.99 12.04 10.76
N GLY A 112 -17.83 11.55 11.19
CA GLY A 112 -17.74 10.42 12.12
C GLY A 112 -18.29 10.86 13.48
N GLY A 113 -17.64 11.84 14.10
CA GLY A 113 -18.10 12.41 15.35
C GLY A 113 -17.17 12.02 16.48
N ALA A 114 -17.69 11.35 17.51
CA ALA A 114 -16.91 10.97 18.67
C ALA A 114 -16.68 9.45 18.70
N GLY A 115 -15.43 9.03 18.57
CA GLY A 115 -15.02 7.64 18.64
C GLY A 115 -13.87 7.38 17.67
N GLU A 116 -13.66 6.12 17.28
CA GLU A 116 -12.78 5.75 16.18
C GLU A 116 -13.60 5.41 14.94
N ASP A 117 -13.72 6.38 14.04
CA ASP A 117 -14.57 6.30 12.87
C ASP A 117 -13.78 5.95 11.59
N ARG A 118 -14.41 5.14 10.75
CA ARG A 118 -13.80 4.60 9.53
C ARG A 118 -14.66 4.90 8.33
N VAL A 119 -14.06 5.52 7.31
CA VAL A 119 -14.70 5.75 6.01
C VAL A 119 -13.95 5.00 4.94
N SER A 120 -14.67 4.16 4.18
CA SER A 120 -14.14 3.45 3.03
C SER A 120 -14.88 3.86 1.77
N LEU A 121 -14.10 4.15 0.73
CA LEU A 121 -14.55 4.44 -0.61
C LEU A 121 -13.99 3.36 -1.53
N THR A 122 -14.86 2.64 -2.24
CA THR A 122 -14.46 1.56 -3.14
C THR A 122 -15.08 1.77 -4.52
N ASP A 123 -14.32 1.49 -5.58
CA ASP A 123 -14.78 1.60 -6.97
C ASP A 123 -14.51 0.31 -7.78
N PRO A 124 -14.90 -0.87 -7.26
CA PRO A 124 -14.36 -2.16 -7.72
C PRO A 124 -14.81 -2.56 -9.12
N ASN A 125 -15.83 -1.92 -9.67
CA ASN A 125 -16.41 -2.21 -10.98
C ASN A 125 -16.00 -1.21 -12.05
N ASN A 126 -15.19 -0.21 -11.70
CA ASN A 126 -14.81 0.87 -12.58
C ASN A 126 -13.64 0.48 -13.49
N ASN A 127 -13.98 0.03 -14.69
CA ASN A 127 -13.01 -0.41 -15.70
C ASN A 127 -12.44 0.75 -16.54
N PHE A 128 -12.44 1.97 -16.02
CA PHE A 128 -11.85 3.14 -16.68
C PHE A 128 -10.60 3.59 -15.95
N THR A 129 -9.60 4.01 -16.73
CA THR A 129 -8.45 4.70 -16.16
C THR A 129 -8.89 6.03 -15.60
N ASP A 130 -8.59 6.23 -14.33
CA ASP A 130 -9.02 7.40 -13.59
C ASP A 130 -7.89 8.14 -12.93
N ARG A 131 -8.19 9.40 -12.59
CA ARG A 131 -7.36 10.20 -11.70
C ARG A 131 -8.10 10.45 -10.40
N TRP A 132 -7.52 9.97 -9.32
CA TRP A 132 -7.91 10.27 -7.96
C TRP A 132 -7.10 11.45 -7.44
N THR A 133 -7.73 12.31 -6.65
CA THR A 133 -7.05 13.38 -5.92
C THR A 133 -7.43 13.30 -4.46
N VAL A 134 -6.41 13.17 -3.60
CA VAL A 134 -6.55 13.08 -2.16
C VAL A 134 -5.98 14.35 -1.53
N THR A 135 -6.81 15.02 -0.73
CA THR A 135 -6.44 16.18 0.07
C THR A 135 -6.92 16.01 1.51
N ALA A 136 -6.45 16.87 2.42
CA ALA A 136 -7.00 16.96 3.76
C ALA A 136 -8.50 17.32 3.72
N GLY A 137 -9.35 16.35 4.09
CA GLY A 137 -10.81 16.50 4.18
C GLY A 137 -11.59 16.35 2.87
N LEU A 138 -10.93 16.09 1.74
CA LEU A 138 -11.61 15.85 0.44
C LEU A 138 -10.86 14.84 -0.42
N ILE A 139 -11.60 13.85 -0.94
CA ILE A 139 -11.16 12.92 -1.97
C ILE A 139 -12.06 13.06 -3.19
N THR A 140 -11.48 13.19 -4.38
CA THR A 140 -12.22 13.25 -5.65
C THR A 140 -11.67 12.28 -6.67
N ARG A 141 -12.48 11.97 -7.68
CA ARG A 141 -12.08 11.28 -8.91
C ARG A 141 -12.79 11.95 -10.09
N THR A 142 -12.28 11.81 -11.31
CA THR A 142 -13.06 12.19 -12.50
C THR A 142 -14.47 11.58 -12.43
N PHE A 143 -15.52 12.36 -12.72
CA PHE A 143 -16.93 11.94 -12.65
C PHE A 143 -17.47 11.55 -11.26
N PHE A 144 -16.66 11.67 -10.21
CA PHE A 144 -17.08 11.57 -8.81
C PHE A 144 -16.98 12.94 -8.15
N ALA A 145 -18.11 13.50 -7.69
CA ALA A 145 -18.13 14.86 -7.14
C ALA A 145 -17.33 15.00 -5.83
N GLY A 146 -17.15 13.90 -5.11
CA GLY A 146 -16.17 13.80 -4.03
C GLY A 146 -16.72 13.25 -2.72
N LEU A 147 -15.80 12.83 -1.87
CA LEU A 147 -16.00 12.50 -0.47
C LEU A 147 -15.40 13.62 0.37
N LEU A 148 -16.26 14.41 1.01
CA LEU A 148 -15.91 15.26 2.13
C LEU A 148 -15.93 14.40 3.41
N TYR A 149 -14.90 14.55 4.23
CA TYR A 149 -14.80 13.82 5.50
C TYR A 149 -14.23 14.71 6.60
N VAL A 150 -14.84 14.66 7.78
CA VAL A 150 -14.39 15.33 9.00
C VAL A 150 -14.67 14.44 10.21
N ASP A 151 -13.92 14.67 11.29
CA ASP A 151 -14.06 13.91 12.53
C ASP A 151 -14.01 12.39 12.26
N THR A 152 -12.99 11.95 11.51
CA THR A 152 -12.73 10.54 11.20
C THR A 152 -11.28 10.19 11.51
N GLU A 153 -11.01 8.94 11.88
CA GLU A 153 -9.67 8.47 12.24
C GLU A 153 -9.05 7.65 11.11
N TYR A 154 -9.87 7.01 10.28
CA TYR A 154 -9.42 6.18 9.17
C TYR A 154 -10.18 6.49 7.88
N VAL A 155 -9.42 6.71 6.81
CA VAL A 155 -9.98 6.83 5.46
C VAL A 155 -9.27 5.84 4.54
N THR A 156 -10.05 4.98 3.89
CA THR A 156 -9.55 3.99 2.92
C THR A 156 -10.15 4.25 1.56
N VAL A 157 -9.31 4.36 0.53
CA VAL A 157 -9.72 4.38 -0.88
C VAL A 157 -9.27 3.07 -1.52
N THR A 158 -10.13 2.44 -2.30
CA THR A 158 -9.79 1.29 -3.15
C THR A 158 -10.22 1.60 -4.57
N ALA A 159 -9.26 1.75 -5.47
CA ALA A 159 -9.53 2.06 -6.86
C ALA A 159 -9.93 0.82 -7.67
N GLY A 160 -10.16 1.01 -8.97
CA GLY A 160 -10.74 0.00 -9.86
C GLY A 160 -9.72 -1.04 -10.35
N PRO A 161 -10.15 -2.01 -11.18
CA PRO A 161 -9.31 -3.11 -11.65
C PRO A 161 -8.42 -2.77 -12.87
N VAL A 162 -8.26 -1.49 -13.20
CA VAL A 162 -7.43 -1.00 -14.32
C VAL A 162 -6.53 0.12 -13.84
N LEU A 163 -5.48 0.46 -14.59
CA LEU A 163 -4.57 1.56 -14.27
C LEU A 163 -5.31 2.82 -13.80
N ASN A 164 -4.99 3.26 -12.59
CA ASN A 164 -5.41 4.50 -11.98
C ASN A 164 -4.19 5.33 -11.63
N ARG A 165 -4.36 6.64 -11.70
CA ARG A 165 -3.41 7.57 -11.09
C ARG A 165 -3.99 8.14 -9.81
N ILE A 166 -3.28 8.03 -8.70
CA ILE A 166 -3.67 8.57 -7.41
C ILE A 166 -2.70 9.68 -7.00
N ASP A 167 -3.17 10.93 -7.08
CA ASP A 167 -2.43 12.11 -6.63
C ASP A 167 -2.79 12.42 -5.16
N ILE A 168 -1.86 12.19 -4.23
CA ILE A 168 -2.00 12.52 -2.81
C ILE A 168 -1.29 13.86 -2.54
N LEU A 169 -2.07 14.92 -2.45
CA LEU A 169 -1.57 16.29 -2.33
C LEU A 169 -1.41 16.74 -0.87
N SER A 170 -2.25 16.23 0.02
CA SER A 170 -2.19 16.46 1.47
C SER A 170 -3.03 15.42 2.20
N THR A 171 -2.73 15.20 3.48
CA THR A 171 -3.57 14.40 4.39
C THR A 171 -3.91 15.21 5.63
N THR A 172 -5.02 14.88 6.27
CA THR A 172 -5.39 15.48 7.55
C THR A 172 -4.47 14.93 8.66
N PRO A 173 -3.91 15.78 9.54
CA PRO A 173 -3.11 15.31 10.68
C PRO A 173 -3.89 14.37 11.59
N GLY A 174 -3.25 13.27 12.02
CA GLY A 174 -3.86 12.30 12.93
C GLY A 174 -4.76 11.25 12.24
N ILE A 175 -5.16 11.48 10.98
CA ILE A 175 -5.96 10.52 10.22
C ILE A 175 -5.02 9.52 9.53
N VAL A 176 -5.34 8.23 9.63
CA VAL A 176 -4.70 7.17 8.84
C VAL A 176 -5.38 7.10 7.47
N THR A 177 -4.66 7.52 6.43
CA THR A 177 -5.10 7.39 5.04
C THR A 177 -4.50 6.15 4.41
N ARG A 178 -5.33 5.21 3.95
CA ARG A 178 -4.93 4.04 3.17
C ARG A 178 -5.44 4.15 1.74
N ILE A 179 -4.56 3.90 0.77
CA ILE A 179 -4.91 3.82 -0.64
C ILE A 179 -4.55 2.41 -1.13
N ASN A 180 -5.54 1.71 -1.67
CA ASN A 180 -5.36 0.46 -2.39
C ASN A 180 -5.53 0.72 -3.89
N GLY A 181 -4.57 0.28 -4.71
CA GLY A 181 -4.59 0.45 -6.16
C GLY A 181 -5.72 -0.34 -6.82
N GLY A 182 -5.85 -1.61 -6.42
CA GLY A 182 -6.90 -2.48 -6.92
C GLY A 182 -6.31 -3.47 -7.91
N GLY A 183 -6.66 -3.32 -9.18
CA GLY A 183 -6.05 -4.10 -10.24
C GLY A 183 -5.45 -3.19 -11.31
N GLY A 184 -4.55 -3.74 -12.11
CA GLY A 184 -3.84 -2.96 -13.12
C GLY A 184 -2.61 -2.27 -12.54
N ASP A 185 -1.80 -1.70 -13.43
CA ASP A 185 -0.56 -1.03 -13.06
C ASP A 185 -0.90 0.40 -12.62
N ASP A 186 -0.95 0.68 -11.33
CA ASP A 186 -1.40 1.96 -10.77
C ASP A 186 -0.24 2.93 -10.45
N ASP A 187 -0.49 4.23 -10.62
CA ASP A 187 0.46 5.31 -10.30
C ASP A 187 0.11 5.96 -8.94
N PHE A 188 0.89 5.71 -7.90
CA PHE A 188 0.80 6.43 -6.62
C PHE A 188 1.75 7.63 -6.60
N ARG A 189 1.21 8.83 -6.42
CA ARG A 189 1.99 10.07 -6.31
C ARG A 189 1.76 10.78 -4.99
N VAL A 190 2.70 10.60 -4.05
CA VAL A 190 2.64 11.19 -2.71
C VAL A 190 3.37 12.53 -2.70
N LEU A 191 2.64 13.59 -2.99
CA LEU A 191 3.18 14.96 -3.14
C LEU A 191 3.24 15.75 -1.84
N GLY A 192 2.41 15.38 -0.86
CA GLY A 192 2.44 15.98 0.46
C GLY A 192 1.59 15.21 1.47
N THR A 193 2.08 15.13 2.71
CA THR A 193 1.37 14.46 3.81
C THR A 193 1.49 15.27 5.09
N SER A 194 0.67 14.89 6.07
CA SER A 194 0.86 15.29 7.46
C SER A 194 2.01 14.50 8.12
N SER A 195 2.08 14.51 9.46
CA SER A 195 3.00 13.68 10.24
C SER A 195 2.71 12.18 10.21
N THR A 196 1.51 11.77 9.78
CA THR A 196 1.14 10.36 9.61
C THR A 196 1.41 9.93 8.17
N PRO A 197 2.12 8.81 7.93
CA PRO A 197 2.36 8.31 6.58
C PRO A 197 1.07 7.83 5.92
N VAL A 198 0.96 8.04 4.61
CA VAL A 198 -0.05 7.39 3.78
C VAL A 198 0.32 5.92 3.62
N LEU A 199 -0.65 5.04 3.85
CA LEU A 199 -0.49 3.60 3.64
C LEU A 199 -0.83 3.27 2.19
N ILE A 200 0.10 2.62 1.49
CA ILE A 200 -0.03 2.23 0.08
C ILE A 200 -0.03 0.71 -0.01
N ASP A 201 -0.94 0.20 -0.82
CA ASP A 201 -1.01 -1.20 -1.20
C ASP A 201 -1.40 -1.26 -2.69
N GLY A 202 -0.44 -1.59 -3.54
CA GLY A 202 -0.63 -1.67 -4.99
C GLY A 202 -1.70 -2.69 -5.40
N GLN A 203 -1.69 -3.83 -4.73
CA GLN A 203 -2.53 -5.01 -4.96
C GLN A 203 -2.13 -5.81 -6.20
N ALA A 204 -2.85 -5.74 -7.32
CA ALA A 204 -2.59 -6.61 -8.45
C ALA A 204 -2.13 -5.80 -9.66
N GLY A 205 -0.90 -5.96 -10.10
CA GLY A 205 -0.33 -5.17 -11.19
C GLY A 205 1.11 -4.81 -10.84
N LEU A 206 1.83 -4.19 -11.77
CA LEU A 206 3.11 -3.60 -11.44
C LEU A 206 2.90 -2.11 -11.18
N ASP A 207 2.94 -1.72 -9.91
CA ASP A 207 2.57 -0.37 -9.50
C ASP A 207 3.77 0.58 -9.39
N ASP A 208 3.52 1.86 -9.67
CA ASP A 208 4.51 2.92 -9.53
C ASP A 208 4.29 3.70 -8.23
N VAL A 209 5.36 3.95 -7.48
CA VAL A 209 5.34 4.75 -6.27
C VAL A 209 6.32 5.91 -6.38
N PHE A 210 5.77 7.12 -6.53
CA PHE A 210 6.49 8.38 -6.52
C PHE A 210 6.26 9.12 -5.21
N VAL A 211 7.33 9.45 -4.49
CA VAL A 211 7.26 10.20 -3.23
C VAL A 211 8.03 11.52 -3.36
N ASN A 212 7.29 12.60 -3.14
CA ASN A 212 7.77 13.98 -3.21
C ASN A 212 8.44 14.34 -4.56
N ASP A 213 7.94 13.81 -5.67
CA ASP A 213 8.49 14.03 -7.03
C ASP A 213 8.39 15.49 -7.54
N ILE A 214 7.80 16.39 -6.74
CA ILE A 214 7.72 17.84 -7.01
C ILE A 214 8.48 18.71 -5.98
N ASP A 215 9.20 18.11 -5.02
CA ASP A 215 10.03 18.80 -4.01
C ASP A 215 9.31 19.86 -3.15
N THR A 216 8.00 19.68 -2.90
CA THR A 216 7.20 20.64 -2.10
C THR A 216 6.88 20.12 -0.70
N GLY A 217 7.90 19.97 0.15
CA GLY A 217 7.71 19.75 1.59
C GLY A 217 8.08 18.36 2.08
N VAL A 218 7.27 17.79 2.98
CA VAL A 218 7.49 16.46 3.57
C VAL A 218 6.38 15.54 3.07
N SER A 219 6.75 14.47 2.39
CA SER A 219 5.86 13.36 2.02
C SER A 219 6.29 12.10 2.74
N LEU A 220 5.37 11.48 3.45
CA LEU A 220 5.59 10.23 4.17
C LEU A 220 4.65 9.17 3.61
N ALA A 221 5.22 8.07 3.15
CA ALA A 221 4.48 6.94 2.63
C ALA A 221 4.98 5.65 3.27
N ARG A 222 4.10 4.66 3.37
CA ARG A 222 4.44 3.31 3.82
C ARG A 222 3.78 2.27 2.95
N LEU A 223 4.59 1.38 2.37
CA LEU A 223 4.13 0.17 1.71
C LEU A 223 3.58 -0.80 2.76
N VAL A 224 2.43 -1.41 2.48
CA VAL A 224 1.77 -2.34 3.41
C VAL A 224 1.57 -3.70 2.76
N GLY A 225 2.06 -4.74 3.42
CA GLY A 225 2.03 -6.09 2.86
C GLY A 225 3.18 -6.34 1.90
N ASP A 226 3.14 -7.49 1.24
CA ASP A 226 4.04 -7.78 0.13
C ASP A 226 3.59 -6.97 -1.09
N GLN A 227 4.55 -6.50 -1.90
CA GLN A 227 4.29 -5.61 -3.04
C GLN A 227 5.04 -6.08 -4.29
N ASP A 228 4.40 -5.87 -5.44
CA ASP A 228 4.93 -5.96 -6.79
C ASP A 228 4.85 -4.59 -7.46
N LEU A 229 6.00 -3.96 -7.66
CA LEU A 229 6.12 -2.59 -8.15
C LEU A 229 6.87 -2.57 -9.48
N ASP A 230 6.62 -1.56 -10.32
CA ASP A 230 7.48 -1.26 -11.48
C ASP A 230 8.54 -0.23 -11.07
N VAL A 231 8.11 1.00 -10.73
CA VAL A 231 9.00 2.10 -10.37
C VAL A 231 8.83 2.52 -8.92
N VAL A 232 9.93 2.56 -8.18
CA VAL A 232 10.02 3.29 -6.89
C VAL A 232 10.92 4.51 -7.08
N ASN A 233 10.36 5.70 -6.86
CA ASN A 233 11.08 6.95 -6.99
C ASN A 233 10.84 7.85 -5.78
N VAL A 234 11.87 8.07 -4.97
CA VAL A 234 11.79 8.87 -3.74
C VAL A 234 12.70 10.09 -3.90
N GLN A 235 12.13 11.25 -4.24
CA GLN A 235 12.90 12.50 -4.43
C GLN A 235 13.10 13.28 -3.13
N GLY A 236 12.21 13.11 -2.16
CA GLY A 236 12.37 13.63 -0.81
C GLY A 236 11.35 13.00 0.15
N GLY A 237 11.38 13.40 1.41
CA GLY A 237 10.54 12.76 2.43
C GLY A 237 10.99 11.33 2.73
N GLU A 238 10.04 10.44 2.97
CA GLU A 238 10.29 9.05 3.34
C GLU A 238 9.27 8.10 2.70
N LEU A 239 9.77 7.05 2.04
CA LEU A 239 9.01 5.85 1.74
C LEU A 239 9.50 4.74 2.67
N SER A 240 8.60 4.12 3.42
CA SER A 240 8.93 3.08 4.40
C SER A 240 8.25 1.76 4.09
N MET A 241 8.82 0.67 4.60
CA MET A 241 8.17 -0.63 4.72
C MET A 241 7.83 -0.90 6.20
N ASP A 242 7.23 -2.04 6.50
CA ASP A 242 6.85 -2.40 7.87
C ASP A 242 8.09 -2.64 8.77
N ASP A 243 8.00 -2.18 10.02
CA ASP A 243 9.05 -2.22 11.04
C ASP A 243 8.84 -3.33 12.08
N GLN A 244 7.72 -4.07 12.02
CA GLN A 244 7.35 -5.13 12.95
C GLN A 244 7.11 -6.47 12.25
N GLN A 245 6.53 -6.45 11.06
CA GLN A 245 6.20 -7.63 10.26
C GLN A 245 7.09 -7.70 9.01
N PHE A 246 7.53 -8.91 8.69
CA PHE A 246 8.37 -9.12 7.51
C PHE A 246 7.50 -9.16 6.25
N HIS A 247 7.78 -8.25 5.33
CA HIS A 247 7.23 -8.23 3.98
C HIS A 247 8.34 -8.15 2.92
N VAL A 248 7.95 -8.44 1.68
CA VAL A 248 8.82 -8.34 0.50
C VAL A 248 8.21 -7.37 -0.50
N ALA A 249 8.99 -6.38 -0.93
CA ALA A 249 8.66 -5.56 -2.10
C ALA A 249 9.60 -5.92 -3.25
N VAL A 250 9.04 -6.28 -4.39
CA VAL A 250 9.78 -6.47 -5.65
C VAL A 250 9.54 -5.23 -6.50
N MET A 251 10.58 -4.70 -7.13
CA MET A 251 10.48 -3.52 -8.01
C MET A 251 11.41 -3.66 -9.21
N ASN A 252 11.02 -3.19 -10.39
CA ASN A 252 11.90 -3.23 -11.55
C ASN A 252 12.95 -2.12 -11.53
N SER A 253 12.63 -1.00 -10.89
CA SER A 253 13.53 0.13 -10.75
C SER A 253 13.35 0.85 -9.43
N MET A 254 14.46 1.39 -8.92
CA MET A 254 14.49 2.13 -7.67
C MET A 254 15.46 3.32 -7.80
N GLU A 255 14.98 4.50 -7.43
CA GLU A 255 15.76 5.72 -7.31
C GLU A 255 15.47 6.41 -5.98
N VAL A 256 16.51 6.73 -5.22
CA VAL A 256 16.42 7.48 -3.96
C VAL A 256 17.34 8.68 -4.06
N ASN A 257 16.78 9.89 -4.02
CA ASN A 257 17.55 11.12 -4.05
C ASN A 257 18.28 11.34 -2.71
N LEU A 258 19.35 12.14 -2.71
CA LEU A 258 20.16 12.48 -1.54
C LEU A 258 19.39 13.17 -0.41
N THR A 259 18.19 13.70 -0.68
CA THR A 259 17.29 14.32 0.31
C THR A 259 16.25 13.36 0.88
N ALA A 260 16.13 12.16 0.34
CA ALA A 260 15.08 11.20 0.63
C ALA A 260 15.49 10.12 1.62
N LEU A 261 14.51 9.38 2.13
CA LEU A 261 14.70 8.12 2.84
C LEU A 261 13.88 7.02 2.17
N PHE A 262 14.53 5.88 1.91
CA PHE A 262 13.85 4.61 1.73
C PHE A 262 14.14 3.72 2.92
N ASP A 263 13.16 3.53 3.79
CA ASP A 263 13.28 2.78 5.03
C ASP A 263 12.76 1.35 4.85
N VAL A 264 13.68 0.37 4.77
CA VAL A 264 13.29 -1.03 4.61
C VAL A 264 12.69 -1.65 5.88
N GLY A 265 12.62 -0.93 7.01
CA GLY A 265 12.07 -1.45 8.26
C GLY A 265 12.72 -2.77 8.68
N VAL A 266 11.90 -3.82 8.88
CA VAL A 266 12.34 -5.22 9.05
C VAL A 266 12.10 -6.06 7.80
N CYS A 267 11.93 -5.45 6.63
CA CYS A 267 11.51 -6.08 5.38
C CYS A 267 12.69 -6.38 4.44
N ALA A 268 12.37 -6.84 3.23
CA ALA A 268 13.28 -6.97 2.11
C ALA A 268 12.72 -6.26 0.87
N ALA A 269 13.58 -5.51 0.18
CA ALA A 269 13.32 -4.95 -1.13
C ALA A 269 14.19 -5.68 -2.16
N ILE A 270 13.61 -6.08 -3.28
CA ILE A 270 14.29 -6.75 -4.39
C ILE A 270 14.14 -5.87 -5.62
N VAL A 271 15.27 -5.36 -6.14
CA VAL A 271 15.30 -4.58 -7.38
C VAL A 271 15.66 -5.52 -8.53
N ASP A 272 14.66 -5.96 -9.29
CA ASP A 272 14.79 -6.83 -10.47
C ASP A 272 15.05 -5.97 -11.72
N TRP A 273 16.32 -5.71 -11.98
CA TRP A 273 16.73 -4.64 -12.87
C TRP A 273 16.92 -5.13 -14.30
N THR A 274 16.56 -4.27 -15.26
CA THR A 274 17.00 -4.42 -16.65
C THR A 274 17.97 -3.32 -17.02
N GLY A 275 18.96 -3.64 -17.86
CA GLY A 275 19.92 -2.65 -18.35
C GLY A 275 21.08 -2.39 -17.38
N PHE A 276 20.99 -1.32 -16.57
CA PHE A 276 22.09 -0.93 -15.67
C PHE A 276 21.91 -1.55 -14.29
N ASN A 277 22.99 -2.14 -13.78
CA ASN A 277 23.03 -2.70 -12.44
C ASN A 277 22.92 -1.57 -11.37
N PRO A 278 21.87 -1.55 -10.53
CA PRO A 278 21.64 -0.48 -9.55
C PRO A 278 22.45 -0.62 -8.26
N LEU A 279 23.16 -1.74 -8.03
CA LEU A 279 23.93 -2.01 -6.81
C LEU A 279 24.89 -0.89 -6.41
N PRO A 280 25.67 -0.25 -7.33
CA PRO A 280 26.57 0.83 -6.94
C PRO A 280 25.83 2.04 -6.35
N ASN A 281 24.64 2.36 -6.89
CA ASN A 281 23.82 3.47 -6.40
C ASN A 281 23.19 3.11 -5.05
N ILE A 282 22.58 1.92 -4.95
CA ILE A 282 22.00 1.40 -3.71
C ILE A 282 23.05 1.37 -2.58
N ARG A 283 24.26 0.90 -2.86
CA ARG A 283 25.37 0.90 -1.91
C ARG A 283 25.71 2.33 -1.45
N ALA A 284 25.78 3.28 -2.37
CA ALA A 284 26.05 4.67 -2.03
C ALA A 284 24.95 5.24 -1.14
N ASP A 285 23.69 4.94 -1.43
CA ASP A 285 22.53 5.38 -0.64
C ASP A 285 22.53 4.77 0.77
N ILE A 286 22.91 3.50 0.91
CA ILE A 286 23.08 2.87 2.22
C ILE A 286 24.23 3.53 3.01
N GLY A 287 25.37 3.77 2.35
CA GLY A 287 26.52 4.43 2.96
C GLY A 287 26.20 5.86 3.42
N ASN A 288 25.45 6.60 2.60
CA ASN A 288 24.96 7.94 2.92
C ASN A 288 24.04 7.92 4.15
N ALA A 289 23.17 6.90 4.28
CA ALA A 289 22.29 6.77 5.43
C ALA A 289 23.05 6.37 6.70
N TYR A 290 24.02 5.46 6.58
CA TYR A 290 24.77 4.88 7.70
C TYR A 290 25.55 5.92 8.53
N LEU A 291 26.20 6.91 7.89
CA LEU A 291 26.99 7.98 8.53
C LEU A 291 27.83 7.50 9.74
N GLY A 292 28.68 6.49 9.51
CA GLY A 292 29.57 5.95 10.54
C GLY A 292 28.86 5.26 11.70
N GLY A 293 27.67 4.70 11.46
CA GLY A 293 26.87 3.96 12.45
C GLY A 293 25.82 4.79 13.18
N THR A 294 25.71 6.09 12.87
CA THR A 294 24.69 6.94 13.49
C THR A 294 23.31 6.82 12.84
N TRP A 295 23.25 6.31 11.60
CA TRP A 295 22.03 6.16 10.81
C TRP A 295 21.17 7.44 10.65
N ASN A 296 21.78 8.62 10.85
CA ASN A 296 21.09 9.91 10.72
C ASN A 296 21.15 10.50 9.31
N GLY A 297 21.78 9.78 8.38
CA GLY A 297 21.91 10.21 7.00
C GLY A 297 20.65 9.98 6.17
N ARG A 298 20.74 10.34 4.89
CA ARG A 298 19.70 10.15 3.88
C ARG A 298 20.10 9.04 2.92
N GLY A 299 19.13 8.48 2.19
CA GLY A 299 19.32 7.32 1.31
C GLY A 299 18.55 6.10 1.80
N VAL A 300 19.13 4.91 1.63
CA VAL A 300 18.50 3.63 1.98
C VAL A 300 18.88 3.24 3.41
N THR A 301 17.88 2.98 4.25
CA THR A 301 18.04 2.87 5.70
C THR A 301 17.11 1.81 6.27
N SER A 302 17.23 1.53 7.56
CA SER A 302 16.25 0.75 8.33
C SER A 302 16.07 1.42 9.69
N SER A 303 14.85 1.90 9.96
CA SER A 303 14.42 2.43 11.27
C SER A 303 14.77 1.49 12.42
N VAL A 304 14.64 0.19 12.19
CA VAL A 304 14.99 -0.85 13.16
C VAL A 304 16.50 -0.93 13.38
N ALA A 305 17.31 -0.95 12.30
CA ALA A 305 18.76 -0.93 12.42
C ALA A 305 19.29 0.32 13.13
N ARG A 306 18.64 1.49 12.99
CA ARG A 306 19.06 2.71 13.71
C ARG A 306 19.04 2.55 15.23
N THR A 307 18.16 1.68 15.73
CA THR A 307 17.98 1.43 17.16
C THR A 307 18.73 0.18 17.65
N GLN A 308 19.30 -0.60 16.74
CA GLN A 308 20.00 -1.87 17.03
C GLN A 308 21.47 -1.80 16.60
N MET A 309 22.37 -1.63 17.57
CA MET A 309 23.81 -1.44 17.34
C MET A 309 24.52 -2.61 16.62
N ASN A 310 23.87 -3.76 16.46
CA ASN A 310 24.40 -4.98 15.87
C ASN A 310 23.72 -5.34 14.54
N ALA A 311 22.96 -4.43 13.94
CA ALA A 311 22.27 -4.67 12.68
C ALA A 311 22.55 -3.56 11.66
N GLY A 312 22.20 -3.82 10.40
CA GLY A 312 22.30 -2.87 9.31
C GLY A 312 21.35 -3.19 8.17
N VAL A 313 21.58 -2.50 7.06
CA VAL A 313 20.95 -2.80 5.77
C VAL A 313 21.92 -3.66 4.96
N GLY A 314 21.66 -4.96 4.90
CA GLY A 314 22.40 -5.88 4.06
C GLY A 314 21.97 -5.77 2.60
N TYR A 315 22.93 -5.94 1.69
CA TYR A 315 22.67 -5.87 0.26
C TYR A 315 23.56 -6.86 -0.52
N ALA A 316 23.04 -7.44 -1.60
CA ALA A 316 23.80 -8.34 -2.47
C ALA A 316 23.13 -8.49 -3.84
N GLU A 317 23.91 -8.76 -4.87
CA GLU A 317 23.40 -9.32 -6.11
C GLU A 317 22.90 -10.74 -5.90
N SER A 318 21.82 -11.08 -6.59
CA SER A 318 21.30 -12.44 -6.73
C SER A 318 22.40 -13.45 -7.10
N THR A 319 23.29 -13.09 -8.03
CA THR A 319 24.43 -13.92 -8.48
C THR A 319 25.53 -14.11 -7.43
N GLN A 320 25.57 -13.27 -6.39
CA GLN A 320 26.43 -13.52 -5.22
C GLN A 320 25.80 -14.58 -4.32
N LEU A 321 24.48 -14.53 -4.13
CA LEU A 321 23.75 -15.42 -3.23
C LEU A 321 23.51 -16.82 -3.83
N PHE A 322 23.30 -16.89 -5.14
CA PHE A 322 22.86 -18.10 -5.84
C PHE A 322 23.68 -18.36 -7.11
N THR A 323 23.79 -19.64 -7.49
CA THR A 323 24.51 -20.08 -8.70
C THR A 323 23.60 -20.78 -9.72
N ASN A 324 22.33 -21.00 -9.39
CA ASN A 324 21.33 -21.62 -10.26
C ASN A 324 20.07 -20.76 -10.23
N PHE A 325 19.50 -20.50 -11.40
CA PHE A 325 18.33 -19.65 -11.56
C PHE A 325 17.22 -20.35 -12.37
N PRO A 326 15.93 -20.05 -12.11
CA PRO A 326 15.44 -19.13 -11.08
C PRO A 326 15.72 -19.64 -9.66
N ALA A 327 16.04 -18.72 -8.75
CA ALA A 327 16.25 -18.98 -7.34
C ALA A 327 15.06 -18.48 -6.53
N VAL A 328 14.86 -18.98 -5.31
CA VAL A 328 13.81 -18.50 -4.42
C VAL A 328 14.43 -17.70 -3.28
N TYR A 329 14.05 -16.43 -3.15
CA TYR A 329 14.44 -15.57 -2.04
C TYR A 329 13.19 -15.01 -1.36
N ALA A 330 13.07 -15.22 -0.05
CA ALA A 330 11.93 -14.75 0.74
C ALA A 330 10.53 -15.12 0.15
N GLY A 331 10.43 -16.26 -0.55
CA GLY A 331 9.19 -16.72 -1.18
C GLY A 331 8.98 -16.23 -2.62
N VAL A 332 9.85 -15.36 -3.13
CA VAL A 332 9.81 -14.80 -4.49
C VAL A 332 10.81 -15.52 -5.39
N ASN A 333 10.40 -15.82 -6.64
CA ASN A 333 11.33 -16.30 -7.67
C ASN A 333 12.13 -15.11 -8.22
N ILE A 334 13.45 -15.22 -8.20
CA ILE A 334 14.37 -14.22 -8.76
C ILE A 334 15.27 -14.86 -9.82
N ASP A 335 15.71 -14.07 -10.78
CA ASP A 335 16.72 -14.45 -11.77
C ASP A 335 18.11 -13.91 -11.40
N ASP A 336 19.03 -13.88 -12.37
CA ASP A 336 20.41 -13.42 -12.18
C ASP A 336 20.59 -11.91 -12.32
N THR A 337 19.49 -11.15 -12.42
CA THR A 337 19.45 -9.68 -12.55
C THR A 337 18.69 -8.99 -11.43
N ALA A 338 18.79 -9.51 -10.20
CA ALA A 338 18.20 -8.87 -9.02
C ALA A 338 19.22 -8.40 -7.98
N VAL A 339 18.98 -7.24 -7.36
CA VAL A 339 19.66 -6.76 -6.14
C VAL A 339 18.73 -6.91 -4.95
N ILE A 340 19.18 -7.62 -3.91
CA ILE A 340 18.46 -7.78 -2.65
C ILE A 340 18.96 -6.72 -1.69
N ILE A 341 18.03 -6.02 -1.02
CA ILE A 341 18.25 -5.08 0.08
C ILE A 341 17.38 -5.53 1.25
N ARG A 342 17.92 -5.62 2.47
CA ARG A 342 17.09 -5.93 3.63
C ARG A 342 17.70 -5.50 4.94
N PHE A 343 16.86 -5.43 5.97
CA PHE A 343 17.32 -5.51 7.34
C PHE A 343 18.09 -6.83 7.58
N ALA A 344 19.30 -6.73 8.12
CA ALA A 344 20.17 -7.88 8.39
C ALA A 344 21.02 -7.66 9.66
N LEU A 345 21.37 -8.77 10.33
CA LEU A 345 22.38 -8.72 11.38
C LEU A 345 23.74 -8.43 10.75
N SER A 346 24.55 -7.54 11.36
CA SER A 346 25.92 -7.35 10.88
C SER A 346 26.70 -8.65 11.03
N GLY A 347 27.17 -9.24 9.93
CA GLY A 347 27.67 -10.61 9.94
C GLY A 347 26.90 -11.58 9.06
N ASP A 348 25.65 -11.28 8.67
CA ASP A 348 24.82 -12.12 7.80
C ASP A 348 25.18 -11.83 6.34
N SER A 349 26.34 -12.32 5.88
CA SER A 349 26.90 -12.01 4.55
C SER A 349 26.00 -12.49 3.42
N ASN A 350 25.39 -13.66 3.57
CA ASN A 350 24.56 -14.29 2.54
C ASN A 350 23.07 -13.97 2.67
N LEU A 351 22.70 -13.05 3.58
CA LEU A 351 21.34 -12.56 3.76
C LEU A 351 20.34 -13.68 4.07
N ASP A 352 20.79 -14.71 4.79
CA ASP A 352 19.97 -15.87 5.18
C ASP A 352 19.25 -15.67 6.52
N GLY A 353 19.51 -14.56 7.21
CA GLY A 353 18.93 -14.26 8.51
C GLY A 353 19.67 -14.87 9.68
N THR A 354 20.79 -15.55 9.46
CA THR A 354 21.65 -16.11 10.50
C THR A 354 23.08 -15.63 10.33
N VAL A 355 23.82 -15.53 11.44
CA VAL A 355 25.27 -15.29 11.39
C VAL A 355 25.98 -16.54 11.83
N ASN A 356 26.66 -17.21 10.91
CA ASN A 356 27.24 -18.52 11.13
C ASN A 356 28.68 -18.64 10.57
N ILE A 357 29.21 -19.88 10.57
CA ILE A 357 30.59 -20.14 10.12
C ILE A 357 30.80 -19.87 8.63
N GLY A 358 29.74 -19.98 7.82
CA GLY A 358 29.75 -19.64 6.41
C GLY A 358 30.05 -18.17 6.18
N ASP A 359 29.43 -17.28 6.96
CA ASP A 359 29.69 -15.85 6.88
C ASP A 359 31.10 -15.47 7.33
N PHE A 360 31.57 -16.12 8.41
CA PHE A 360 32.95 -15.94 8.84
C PHE A 360 33.94 -16.37 7.75
N ALA A 361 33.68 -17.49 7.06
CA ALA A 361 34.53 -17.94 5.96
C ALA A 361 34.55 -16.93 4.79
N ARG A 362 33.41 -16.30 4.46
CA ARG A 362 33.32 -15.23 3.44
C ARG A 362 34.14 -14.01 3.85
N LEU A 363 33.99 -13.53 5.08
CA LEU A 363 34.79 -12.42 5.61
C LEU A 363 36.29 -12.76 5.60
N ALA A 364 36.66 -13.95 6.09
CA ALA A 364 38.06 -14.38 6.18
C ALA A 364 38.73 -14.49 4.81
N ALA A 365 38.01 -14.97 3.79
CA ALA A 365 38.50 -15.02 2.41
C ALA A 365 38.78 -13.63 1.81
N ASN A 366 38.17 -12.58 2.37
CA ASN A 366 38.25 -11.20 1.90
C ASN A 366 39.02 -10.27 2.85
N PHE A 367 39.64 -10.79 3.92
CA PHE A 367 40.28 -9.97 4.94
C PHE A 367 41.41 -9.08 4.36
N ASN A 368 41.42 -7.80 4.74
CA ASN A 368 42.28 -6.73 4.22
C ASN A 368 42.15 -6.48 2.70
N GLN A 369 41.02 -6.80 2.10
CA GLN A 369 40.74 -6.50 0.68
C GLN A 369 39.79 -5.32 0.55
N SER A 370 39.94 -4.58 -0.55
CA SER A 370 39.11 -3.45 -0.94
C SER A 370 39.08 -3.34 -2.48
N PRO A 371 37.95 -2.94 -3.10
CA PRO A 371 36.65 -2.73 -2.46
C PRO A 371 35.98 -4.07 -2.11
N ARG A 372 35.27 -4.10 -0.98
CA ARG A 372 34.37 -5.19 -0.59
C ARG A 372 32.99 -4.65 -0.26
N ASP A 373 31.98 -5.46 -0.48
CA ASP A 373 30.59 -5.16 -0.16
C ASP A 373 30.14 -5.99 1.04
N TRP A 374 28.86 -5.88 1.39
CA TRP A 374 28.26 -6.62 2.50
C TRP A 374 28.49 -8.14 2.38
N PHE A 375 28.30 -8.71 1.19
CA PHE A 375 28.53 -10.13 0.93
C PHE A 375 30.00 -10.56 1.07
N GLY A 376 30.93 -9.66 0.75
CA GLY A 376 32.36 -9.80 1.01
C GLY A 376 32.77 -9.56 2.47
N GLY A 377 31.81 -9.25 3.35
CA GLY A 377 32.03 -9.03 4.78
C GLY A 377 32.38 -7.60 5.18
N ASP A 378 32.06 -6.59 4.37
CA ASP A 378 32.09 -5.17 4.79
C ASP A 378 30.73 -4.78 5.40
N TYR A 379 30.62 -4.87 6.73
CA TYR A 379 29.36 -4.64 7.46
C TYR A 379 29.23 -3.23 8.01
N ASN A 380 30.29 -2.41 7.89
CA ASN A 380 30.29 -1.00 8.30
C ASN A 380 30.42 -0.03 7.11
N TYR A 381 30.29 -0.54 5.88
CA TYR A 381 30.17 0.23 4.65
C TYR A 381 31.38 1.15 4.39
N ASN A 382 32.59 0.70 4.71
CA ASN A 382 33.83 1.46 4.48
C ASN A 382 34.69 0.95 3.32
N ASP A 383 34.13 0.05 2.51
CA ASP A 383 34.73 -0.60 1.34
C ASP A 383 35.87 -1.58 1.66
N THR A 384 36.14 -1.86 2.94
CA THR A 384 37.29 -2.66 3.35
C THR A 384 36.94 -3.68 4.43
N THR A 385 36.96 -4.97 4.08
CA THR A 385 36.78 -6.06 5.04
C THR A 385 37.98 -6.17 5.98
N ASN A 386 37.81 -5.82 7.27
CA ASN A 386 38.90 -5.80 8.25
C ASN A 386 38.45 -6.20 9.67
N ILE A 387 39.26 -5.85 10.68
CA ILE A 387 38.99 -6.18 12.09
C ILE A 387 37.72 -5.53 12.63
N GLY A 388 37.33 -4.36 12.11
CA GLY A 388 36.07 -3.70 12.42
C GLY A 388 34.88 -4.57 12.06
N ASP A 389 34.87 -5.14 10.85
CA ASP A 389 33.81 -6.03 10.37
C ASP A 389 33.79 -7.37 11.11
N PHE A 390 34.96 -7.93 11.41
CA PHE A 390 35.05 -9.12 12.24
C PHE A 390 34.43 -8.88 13.62
N SER A 391 34.64 -7.70 14.21
CA SER A 391 34.06 -7.37 15.52
C SER A 391 32.54 -7.31 15.47
N LEU A 392 31.96 -6.79 14.38
CA LEU A 392 30.52 -6.77 14.15
C LEU A 392 29.95 -8.19 13.99
N LEU A 393 30.57 -9.02 13.13
CA LEU A 393 30.18 -10.42 12.95
C LEU A 393 30.28 -11.21 14.26
N ALA A 394 31.38 -11.08 14.99
CA ALA A 394 31.62 -11.79 16.24
C ALA A 394 30.57 -11.43 17.31
N GLY A 395 30.11 -10.18 17.33
CA GLY A 395 29.02 -9.73 18.21
C GLY A 395 27.68 -10.41 17.92
N ASN A 396 27.50 -10.92 16.70
CA ASN A 396 26.28 -11.59 16.25
C ASN A 396 26.43 -13.10 16.01
N PHE A 397 27.59 -13.69 16.27
CA PHE A 397 27.82 -15.10 15.91
C PHE A 397 26.80 -16.03 16.59
N ASN A 398 26.22 -16.96 15.81
CA ASN A 398 25.10 -17.83 16.19
C ASN A 398 23.77 -17.12 16.52
N GLN A 399 23.62 -15.84 16.18
CA GLN A 399 22.33 -15.16 16.25
C GLN A 399 21.53 -15.37 14.96
N ALA A 400 20.21 -15.28 15.08
CA ALA A 400 19.27 -15.38 13.96
C ALA A 400 18.14 -14.37 14.11
N LEU A 401 17.64 -13.86 12.98
CA LEU A 401 16.46 -13.02 12.95
C LEU A 401 15.20 -13.87 13.22
N PRO A 402 14.29 -13.44 14.12
CA PRO A 402 13.07 -14.19 14.41
C PRO A 402 12.20 -14.38 13.15
N GLY A 403 11.67 -15.59 12.96
CA GLY A 403 10.66 -15.87 11.93
C GLY A 403 11.16 -15.85 10.47
N ARG A 404 12.44 -15.57 10.21
CA ARG A 404 13.03 -15.55 8.87
C ARG A 404 13.84 -16.83 8.66
N ALA A 405 13.23 -17.82 8.00
CA ALA A 405 13.93 -19.05 7.63
C ALA A 405 14.98 -18.75 6.54
N ALA A 406 16.12 -19.41 6.64
CA ALA A 406 17.19 -19.34 5.65
C ALA A 406 16.66 -19.64 4.23
N PRO A 407 17.02 -18.86 3.19
CA PRO A 407 16.90 -19.27 1.81
C PRO A 407 17.62 -20.61 1.67
N VAL A 408 16.90 -21.61 1.17
CA VAL A 408 17.46 -22.96 1.01
C VAL A 408 18.39 -22.94 -0.20
N ALA A 409 19.68 -22.62 -0.01
CA ALA A 409 20.68 -22.96 -1.01
C ALA A 409 20.78 -24.49 -1.07
N PRO A 410 20.77 -25.12 -2.26
CA PRO A 410 20.98 -26.56 -2.35
C PRO A 410 22.35 -26.89 -1.75
N ALA A 411 22.36 -27.79 -0.78
CA ALA A 411 23.58 -28.30 -0.19
C ALA A 411 24.54 -28.75 -1.31
N ASN A 412 25.69 -28.09 -1.42
CA ASN A 412 26.80 -28.66 -2.15
C ASN A 412 27.19 -29.96 -1.46
N ALA A 413 26.67 -31.08 -1.96
CA ALA A 413 27.16 -32.39 -1.63
C ALA A 413 28.62 -32.47 -2.09
N ALA A 414 29.53 -32.24 -1.16
CA ALA A 414 30.90 -32.67 -1.31
C ALA A 414 30.89 -34.17 -1.64
N ARG A 415 31.52 -34.48 -2.78
CA ARG A 415 32.19 -35.74 -3.14
C ARG A 415 31.90 -36.93 -2.21
N ASP A 416 31.25 -37.94 -2.77
CA ASP A 416 31.83 -39.28 -2.83
C ASP A 416 31.33 -39.95 -4.12
N GLY A 417 32.27 -40.52 -4.87
CA GLY A 417 32.07 -40.88 -6.27
C GLY A 417 31.46 -42.25 -6.50
N GLU A 418 30.64 -42.36 -7.54
CA GLU A 418 30.69 -43.43 -8.55
C GLU A 418 29.86 -43.00 -9.79
N PRO A 419 30.28 -43.29 -11.04
CA PRO A 419 29.57 -42.83 -12.23
C PRO A 419 28.50 -43.83 -12.73
N ALA A 420 27.49 -43.23 -13.38
CA ALA A 420 26.63 -43.75 -14.43
C ALA A 420 25.57 -44.81 -14.07
N LYS A 421 24.32 -44.47 -14.38
CA LYS A 421 23.54 -45.18 -15.41
C LYS A 421 22.46 -44.29 -16.00
N LEU A 422 22.72 -43.85 -17.23
CA LEU A 422 21.67 -43.65 -18.23
C LEU A 422 20.93 -44.98 -18.38
N ASP A 423 19.61 -44.98 -18.36
CA ASP A 423 18.88 -45.79 -19.33
C ASP A 423 17.49 -45.22 -19.64
N ARG A 424 17.28 -45.04 -20.93
CA ARG A 424 16.03 -44.67 -21.59
C ARG A 424 15.18 -45.94 -21.74
N ILE A 425 13.86 -45.78 -21.57
CA ILE A 425 12.77 -46.42 -22.34
C ILE A 425 12.85 -47.94 -22.58
N ALA A 426 11.89 -48.69 -22.04
CA ALA A 426 11.13 -49.68 -22.81
C ALA A 426 9.86 -50.15 -22.07
N ALA A 427 8.83 -50.42 -22.86
CA ALA A 427 7.50 -50.83 -22.50
C ALA A 427 7.37 -52.34 -22.13
N THR A 428 6.20 -52.69 -21.59
CA THR A 428 5.39 -53.90 -21.88
C THR A 428 5.31 -55.00 -20.78
N VAL A 429 4.06 -55.41 -20.51
CA VAL A 429 3.49 -56.60 -19.79
C VAL A 429 3.69 -56.61 -18.26
N LEU A 430 2.70 -56.75 -17.37
CA LEU A 430 1.41 -57.47 -17.38
C LEU A 430 0.23 -56.61 -16.91
#